data_AF-A0A537D2Y8-F1
#
_entry.id   AF-A0A537D2Y8-F1
#
_cell.length_a   1.000
_cell.length_b   1.000
_cell.length_c   1.000
_cell.angle_alpha   90.00
_cell.angle_beta   90.00
_cell.angle_gamma   90.00
#
_symmetry.space_group_name_H-M   'P 1'
#
loop_
_entity.id
_entity.type
_entity.pdbx_description
1 polymer ?
#
loop_
_entity_poly.entity_id
_entity_poly.type
_entity_poly.pdbx_seq_one_letter_code
_entity_poly.pdbx_strand_id
1 'polypeptide(L)'
;MSKIDQDQVVSVLNRLLEAELAGVVRYTHYSFLVFGFGRIPIVSWLREQAKESLLHAQQIGEWITALGAYPSLEIGPLLDSHKHDITAMLRESLET
;
A
#
# COMPACT_ATOMS: atom_id res chain seq x y z
N MET A 1 -9.39 -32.19 0.59
CA MET A 1 -9.07 -30.77 0.30
C MET A 1 -8.90 -30.65 -1.19
N SER A 2 -9.58 -29.72 -1.87
CA SER A 2 -9.32 -29.47 -3.28
C SER A 2 -7.86 -29.03 -3.44
N LYS A 3 -7.23 -29.43 -4.54
CA LYS A 3 -5.90 -28.95 -4.90
C LYS A 3 -6.00 -27.43 -5.04
N ILE A 4 -5.23 -26.69 -4.25
CA ILE A 4 -5.15 -25.23 -4.37
C ILE A 4 -4.46 -24.93 -5.71
N ASP A 5 -5.05 -24.04 -6.50
CA ASP A 5 -4.42 -23.53 -7.72
C ASP A 5 -3.31 -22.54 -7.33
N GLN A 6 -2.07 -23.01 -7.40
CA GLN A 6 -0.91 -22.24 -6.99
C GLN A 6 -0.70 -21.01 -7.88
N ASP A 7 -0.95 -21.13 -9.19
CA ASP A 7 -0.76 -20.02 -10.13
C ASP A 7 -1.78 -18.91 -9.84
N GLN A 8 -3.02 -19.29 -9.54
CA GLN A 8 -4.05 -18.35 -9.10
C GLN A 8 -3.67 -17.67 -7.78
N VAL A 9 -3.16 -18.42 -6.80
CA VAL A 9 -2.73 -17.84 -5.51
C VAL A 9 -1.58 -16.85 -5.71
N VAL A 10 -0.55 -17.22 -6.48
CA VAL A 10 0.60 -16.36 -6.77
C VAL A 10 0.15 -15.09 -7.50
N SER A 11 -0.79 -15.19 -8.44
CA SER A 11 -1.34 -14.03 -9.14
C SER A 11 -2.02 -13.05 -8.18
N VAL A 12 -2.83 -13.56 -7.24
CA VAL A 12 -3.49 -12.73 -6.23
C VAL A 12 -2.47 -12.10 -5.28
N LEU A 13 -1.48 -12.86 -4.82
CA LEU A 13 -0.43 -12.35 -3.94
C LEU A 13 0.39 -11.23 -4.61
N ASN A 14 0.73 -11.37 -5.89
CA ASN A 14 1.43 -10.30 -6.62
C ASN A 14 0.60 -9.02 -6.71
N ARG A 15 -0.70 -9.13 -6.97
CA ARG A 15 -1.59 -7.96 -6.98
C ARG A 15 -1.68 -7.29 -5.60
N LEU A 16 -1.70 -8.08 -4.52
CA LEU A 16 -1.68 -7.55 -3.15
C LEU A 16 -0.34 -6.87 -2.84
N LEU A 17 0.77 -7.47 -3.27
CA LEU A 17 2.11 -6.89 -3.11
C LEU A 17 2.20 -5.50 -3.77
N GLU A 18 1.75 -5.38 -5.01
CA GLU A 18 1.72 -4.13 -5.76
C GLU A 18 0.85 -3.06 -5.07
N ALA A 19 -0.28 -3.47 -4.51
CA ALA A 19 -1.18 -2.58 -3.77
C ALA A 19 -0.56 -2.08 -2.46
N GLU A 20 0.10 -2.95 -1.70
CA GLU A 20 0.77 -2.58 -0.45
C GLU A 20 1.99 -1.68 -0.70
N LEU A 21 2.80 -1.98 -1.72
CA LEU A 21 3.89 -1.10 -2.13
C LEU A 21 3.37 0.28 -2.57
N ALA A 22 2.24 0.33 -3.29
CA ALA A 22 1.59 1.61 -3.60
C ALA A 22 1.10 2.33 -2.33
N GLY A 23 0.58 1.60 -1.34
CA GLY A 23 0.20 2.12 -0.02
C GLY A 23 1.37 2.77 0.72
N VAL A 24 2.54 2.11 0.75
CA VAL A 24 3.77 2.67 1.36
C VAL A 24 4.11 4.02 0.74
N VAL A 25 4.13 4.10 -0.58
CA VAL A 25 4.46 5.33 -1.32
C VAL A 25 3.41 6.41 -1.05
N ARG A 26 2.12 6.07 -1.18
CA ARG A 26 0.99 7.00 -1.05
C ARG A 26 0.91 7.62 0.34
N TYR A 27 0.89 6.81 1.40
CA TYR A 27 0.81 7.33 2.77
C TYR A 27 2.04 8.13 3.17
N THR A 28 3.23 7.72 2.70
CA THR A 28 4.46 8.48 2.92
C THR A 28 4.38 9.85 2.23
N HIS A 29 3.97 9.88 0.97
CA HIS A 29 3.81 11.11 0.19
C HIS A 29 2.78 12.05 0.83
N TYR A 30 1.62 11.53 1.19
CA TYR A 30 0.57 12.29 1.87
C TYR A 30 1.05 12.88 3.20
N SER A 31 1.91 12.19 3.95
CA SER A 31 2.45 12.73 5.20
C SER A 31 3.25 14.03 5.02
N PHE A 32 3.76 14.31 3.81
CA PHE A 32 4.49 15.54 3.49
C PHE A 32 3.55 16.71 3.18
N LEU A 33 2.33 16.43 2.72
CA LEU A 33 1.37 17.43 2.27
C LEU A 33 0.47 17.98 3.39
N VAL A 34 0.53 17.40 4.59
CA VAL A 34 -0.30 17.82 5.73
C VAL A 34 0.29 19.05 6.43
N PHE A 35 -0.51 20.13 6.47
CA PHE A 35 -0.19 21.40 7.15
C PHE A 35 -1.39 21.90 7.98
N GLY A 36 -1.12 22.83 8.90
CA GLY A 36 -2.16 23.49 9.70
C GLY A 36 -2.56 22.76 10.99
N PHE A 37 -3.74 23.08 11.50
CA PHE A 37 -4.26 22.53 12.75
C PHE A 37 -4.47 21.02 12.65
N GLY A 38 -4.10 20.26 13.69
CA GLY A 38 -4.21 18.80 13.67
C GLY A 38 -3.10 18.07 12.90
N ARG A 39 -2.07 18.77 12.40
CA ARG A 39 -0.97 18.15 11.64
C ARG A 39 -0.28 17.00 12.38
N ILE A 40 0.12 17.20 13.64
CA ILE A 40 0.92 16.23 14.39
C ILE A 40 0.26 14.84 14.43
N PRO A 41 -1.00 14.70 14.88
CA PRO A 41 -1.66 13.39 14.90
C PRO A 41 -1.90 12.82 13.50
N ILE A 42 -2.27 13.63 12.51
CA ILE A 42 -2.56 13.13 11.15
C ILE A 42 -1.29 12.61 10.46
N VAL A 43 -0.18 13.35 10.56
CA VAL A 43 1.13 12.91 10.01
C VAL A 43 1.60 11.64 10.71
N SER A 44 1.41 11.53 12.03
CA SER A 44 1.74 10.33 12.79
C SER A 44 0.97 9.12 12.27
N TRP A 45 -0.35 9.27 12.11
CA TRP A 45 -1.22 8.21 11.60
C TRP A 45 -0.85 7.77 10.19
N LEU A 46 -0.66 8.71 9.24
CA LEU A 46 -0.24 8.38 7.87
C LEU A 46 1.08 7.60 7.84
N ARG A 47 2.05 7.98 8.68
CA ARG A 47 3.33 7.26 8.75
C ARG A 47 3.21 5.88 9.40
N GLU A 48 2.25 5.68 10.29
CA GLU A 48 1.94 4.36 10.84
C GLU A 48 1.33 3.45 9.77
N GLN A 49 0.39 3.97 8.99
CA GLN A 49 -0.20 3.23 7.85
C GLN A 49 0.85 2.86 6.79
N ALA A 50 1.80 3.76 6.50
CA ALA A 50 2.91 3.44 5.60
C ALA A 50 3.80 2.29 6.13
N LYS A 51 4.00 2.19 7.45
CA LYS A 51 4.76 1.09 8.06
C LYS A 51 3.99 -0.23 8.03
N GLU A 52 2.68 -0.18 8.26
CA GLU A 52 1.81 -1.34 8.18
C GLU A 52 1.77 -1.93 6.76
N SER A 53 1.61 -1.09 5.74
CA SER A 53 1.70 -1.55 4.34
C SER A 53 3.07 -2.15 4.00
N LEU A 54 4.16 -1.59 4.53
CA LEU A 54 5.49 -2.17 4.32
C LEU A 54 5.62 -3.56 4.95
N LEU A 55 5.07 -3.74 6.16
CA LEU A 55 5.04 -5.03 6.84
C LEU A 55 4.26 -6.07 6.02
N HIS A 56 3.09 -5.70 5.49
CA HIS A 56 2.30 -6.58 4.63
C HIS A 56 3.03 -6.93 3.34
N ALA A 57 3.65 -5.95 2.67
CA ALA A 57 4.44 -6.19 1.45
C ALA A 57 5.57 -7.19 1.69
N GLN A 58 6.26 -7.08 2.83
CA GLN A 58 7.31 -8.04 3.22
C GLN A 58 6.74 -9.45 3.41
N GLN A 59 5.65 -9.59 4.17
CA GLN A 59 5.00 -10.88 4.41
C GLN A 59 4.51 -11.52 3.10
N ILE A 60 3.88 -10.75 2.22
CA ILE A 60 3.38 -11.23 0.93
C ILE A 60 4.55 -11.69 0.05
N GLY A 61 5.65 -10.93 0.01
CA GLY A 61 6.86 -11.32 -0.73
C GLY A 61 7.47 -12.64 -0.22
N GLU A 62 7.50 -12.83 1.11
CA GLU A 62 7.93 -14.10 1.72
C GLU A 62 7.02 -15.26 1.31
N TRP A 63 5.70 -15.06 1.27
CA TRP A 63 4.76 -16.09 0.81
C TRP A 63 4.94 -16.45 -0.66
N ILE A 64 5.10 -15.46 -1.54
CA ILE A 64 5.32 -15.70 -2.98
C ILE A 64 6.60 -16.52 -3.19
N THR A 65 7.67 -16.15 -2.50
CA THR A 65 8.95 -16.87 -2.59
C THR A 65 8.90 -18.26 -1.95
N ALA A 66 8.14 -18.44 -0.87
CA ALA A 66 7.90 -19.76 -0.27
C ALA A 66 7.13 -20.71 -1.21
N LEU A 67 6.31 -20.16 -2.12
CA LEU A 67 5.66 -20.91 -3.19
C LEU A 67 6.58 -21.15 -4.41
N GLY A 68 7.84 -20.72 -4.37
CA GLY A 68 8.79 -20.87 -5.48
C GLY A 68 8.54 -19.94 -6.66
N ALA A 69 7.72 -18.89 -6.47
CA ALA A 69 7.41 -17.90 -7.49
C ALA A 69 8.22 -16.60 -7.30
N TYR A 70 8.25 -15.76 -8.33
CA TYR A 70 8.93 -14.47 -8.30
C TYR A 70 7.97 -13.35 -7.87
N PRO A 71 8.31 -12.55 -6.84
CA PRO A 71 7.50 -11.42 -6.42
C PRO A 71 7.57 -10.27 -7.42
N SER A 72 6.42 -9.65 -7.70
CA SER A 72 6.32 -8.49 -8.60
C SER A 72 7.16 -7.32 -8.09
N LEU A 73 7.76 -6.59 -9.04
CA LEU A 73 8.46 -5.32 -8.80
C LEU A 73 7.59 -4.12 -9.20
N GLU A 74 6.38 -4.37 -9.70
CA GLU A 74 5.47 -3.30 -10.08
C GLU A 74 4.90 -2.60 -8.84
N ILE A 75 4.46 -1.36 -9.04
CA ILE A 75 3.76 -0.59 -8.02
C ILE A 75 2.37 -0.34 -8.58
N GLY A 76 1.34 -0.59 -7.76
CA GLY A 76 -0.04 -0.28 -8.11
C GLY A 76 -0.25 1.21 -8.42
N PRO A 77 -1.42 1.60 -8.92
CA PRO A 77 -1.69 2.98 -9.33
C PRO A 77 -1.45 3.96 -8.17
N LEU A 78 -0.69 5.01 -8.45
CA LEU A 78 -0.43 6.11 -7.55
C LEU A 78 -1.31 7.28 -7.98
N LEU A 79 -2.42 7.51 -7.27
CA LEU A 79 -3.27 8.69 -7.47
C LEU A 79 -2.60 9.89 -6.80
N ASP A 80 -2.20 10.89 -7.59
CA ASP A 80 -1.75 12.19 -7.11
C ASP A 80 -2.64 13.28 -7.74
N SER A 81 -3.48 13.91 -6.92
CA SER A 81 -4.34 15.02 -7.36
C SER A 81 -3.69 16.39 -7.22
N HIS A 82 -2.45 16.46 -6.71
CA HIS A 82 -1.74 17.69 -6.36
C HIS A 82 -2.53 18.63 -5.43
N LYS A 83 -3.48 18.10 -4.65
CA LYS A 83 -4.27 18.89 -3.70
C LYS A 83 -3.59 18.92 -2.34
N HIS A 84 -3.52 20.11 -1.75
CA HIS A 84 -3.00 20.32 -0.39
C HIS A 84 -4.11 20.29 0.68
N ASP A 85 -5.34 19.92 0.30
CA ASP A 85 -6.47 19.78 1.23
C ASP A 85 -6.50 18.35 1.78
N ILE A 86 -6.36 18.22 3.09
CA ILE A 86 -6.45 16.96 3.84
C ILE A 86 -7.75 16.22 3.50
N THR A 87 -8.86 16.94 3.33
CA THR A 87 -10.15 16.33 3.00
C THR A 87 -10.12 15.64 1.63
N ALA A 88 -9.44 16.22 0.65
CA ALA A 88 -9.29 15.63 -0.67
C ALA A 88 -8.40 14.38 -0.62
N MET A 89 -7.27 14.45 0.09
CA MET A 89 -6.36 13.30 0.26
C MET A 89 -7.04 12.12 0.97
N LEU A 90 -7.85 12.38 2.00
CA LEU A 90 -8.61 11.35 2.69
C LEU A 90 -9.71 10.73 1.80
N ARG A 91 -10.34 11.51 0.91
CA ARG A 91 -11.31 10.97 -0.07
C ARG A 91 -10.64 10.13 -1.13
N GLU A 92 -9.49 10.55 -1.64
CA GLU A 92 -8.70 9.75 -2.59
C GLU A 92 -8.25 8.42 -1.97
N SER A 93 -7.88 8.45 -0.69
CA SER A 93 -7.55 7.23 0.06
C SER A 93 -8.74 6.30 0.28
N LEU A 94 -9.99 6.77 0.11
CA LEU A 94 -11.20 5.96 0.21
C LEU A 94 -11.61 5.33 -1.14
N GLU A 95 -11.20 5.92 -2.26
CA GLU A 95 -11.54 5.45 -3.61
C GLU A 95 -10.64 4.31 -4.11
N THR A 96 -9.54 4.02 -3.38
CA THR A 96 -8.58 2.95 -3.68
C THR A 96 -8.64 1.85 -2.63
#